data_AF-A0A480A4M4-F1
#
_entry.id   AF-A0A480A4M4-F1
#
_cell.length_a   1.000
_cell.length_b   1.000
_cell.length_c   1.000
_cell.angle_alpha   90.00
_cell.angle_beta   90.00
_cell.angle_gamma   90.00
#
_symmetry.space_group_name_H-M   'P 1'
#
loop_
_entity.id
_entity.type
_entity.pdbx_description
1 polymer ?
#
loop_
_entity_poly.entity_id
_entity_poly.type
_entity_poly.pdbx_seq_one_letter_code
_entity_poly.pdbx_strand_id
1 'polypeptide(L)' 'MYRRNKIAHEADIDPTFGLGNRWPIDELMVGDAVDFIEPVVESIHQIL' A
#
# COMPACT_ATOMS: atom_id res chain seq x y z
N MET A 1 8.94 -6.87 -17.11
CA MET A 1 8.17 -5.66 -16.73
C MET A 1 6.66 -5.91 -16.76
N TYR A 2 6.11 -6.56 -17.81
CA TYR A 2 4.67 -6.83 -17.96
C TYR A 2 3.97 -7.46 -16.74
N ARG A 3 4.62 -8.43 -16.08
CA ARG A 3 4.05 -9.15 -14.93
C ARG A 3 3.87 -8.28 -13.67
N ARG A 4 4.76 -7.32 -13.40
CA ARG A 4 4.66 -6.43 -12.22
C ARG A 4 3.53 -5.41 -12.37
N ASN A 5 3.38 -4.84 -13.58
CA ASN A 5 2.30 -3.88 -13.85
C ASN A 5 0.92 -4.54 -13.78
N LYS A 6 0.82 -5.79 -14.24
CA LYS A 6 -0.41 -6.58 -14.15
C LYS A 6 -0.79 -6.86 -12.69
N ILE A 7 0.16 -7.27 -11.85
CA ILE A 7 -0.08 -7.51 -10.42
C ILE A 7 -0.49 -6.23 -9.69
N ALA A 8 0.17 -5.09 -9.96
CA ALA A 8 -0.21 -3.82 -9.35
C ALA A 8 -1.65 -3.41 -9.73
N HIS A 9 -2.01 -3.58 -11.00
CA HIS A 9 -3.35 -3.27 -11.47
C HIS A 9 -4.43 -4.19 -10.88
N GLU A 10 -4.13 -5.48 -10.74
CA GLU A 10 -5.04 -6.47 -10.14
C GLU A 10 -5.17 -6.28 -8.61
N ALA A 11 -4.10 -5.86 -7.93
CA ALA A 11 -4.10 -5.60 -6.49
C ALA A 11 -4.87 -4.33 -6.10
N ASP A 12 -4.93 -3.33 -7.00
CA ASP A 12 -5.69 -2.10 -6.78
C ASP A 12 -7.21 -2.32 -6.79
N ILE A 13 -7.70 -3.47 -7.25
CA ILE A 13 -9.12 -3.79 -7.35
C ILE A 13 -9.60 -4.42 -6.04
N ASP A 14 -10.68 -3.88 -5.48
CA ASP A 14 -11.43 -4.48 -4.37
C ASP A 14 -12.07 -5.79 -4.87
N PRO A 15 -11.67 -6.95 -4.33
CA PRO A 15 -12.22 -8.26 -4.73
C PRO A 15 -13.67 -8.43 -4.26
N THR A 16 -14.18 -7.52 -3.42
CA THR A 16 -15.53 -7.56 -2.88
C THR A 16 -16.51 -7.03 -3.93
N PHE A 17 -17.58 -7.81 -4.17
CA PHE A 17 -18.67 -7.54 -5.12
C PHE A 17 -18.38 -7.61 -6.63
N GLY A 18 -17.16 -7.87 -7.09
CA GLY A 18 -16.91 -8.12 -8.52
C GLY A 18 -17.24 -6.94 -9.45
N LEU A 19 -17.36 -5.74 -8.89
CA LEU A 19 -17.74 -4.51 -9.60
C LEU A 19 -16.54 -3.71 -10.13
N GLY A 20 -15.30 -4.20 -9.93
CA GLY A 20 -14.10 -3.56 -10.45
C GLY A 20 -13.78 -2.21 -9.79
N ASN A 21 -14.31 -1.97 -8.59
CA ASN A 21 -13.98 -0.78 -7.82
C ASN A 21 -12.54 -0.87 -7.30
N ARG A 22 -11.85 0.26 -7.24
CA ARG A 22 -10.54 0.32 -6.59
C ARG A 22 -10.70 0.41 -5.08
N TRP A 23 -9.69 -0.01 -4.34
CA TRP A 23 -9.64 0.24 -2.90
C TRP A 23 -9.77 1.74 -2.62
N PRO A 24 -10.68 2.17 -1.73
CA PRO A 24 -10.73 3.54 -1.29
C PRO A 24 -9.47 3.82 -0.47
N ILE A 25 -8.55 4.60 -1.03
CA ILE A 25 -7.39 5.11 -0.31
C ILE A 25 -7.71 6.56 0.05
N ASP A 26 -7.79 6.85 1.34
CA ASP A 26 -7.97 8.20 1.86
C ASP A 26 -6.70 8.73 2.53
N GLU A 27 -6.71 10.03 2.85
CA GLU A 27 -5.57 10.73 3.44
C GLU A 27 -5.19 10.17 4.83
N LEU A 28 -6.16 9.65 5.59
CA LEU A 28 -5.91 9.06 6.91
C LEU A 28 -5.14 7.75 6.77
N MET A 29 -5.52 6.90 5.82
CA MET A 29 -4.82 5.65 5.53
C MET A 29 -3.37 5.88 5.08
N VAL A 30 -3.11 6.98 4.36
CA VAL A 30 -1.74 7.39 4.00
C VAL A 30 -0.97 7.83 5.24
N GLY A 31 -1.58 8.64 6.10
CA GLY A 31 -1.00 9.06 7.39
C GLY A 31 -0.62 7.86 8.25
N ASP A 32 -1.56 6.94 8.48
CA ASP A 32 -1.34 5.73 9.28
C ASP A 32 -0.19 4.87 8.75
N ALA A 33 -0.06 4.77 7.42
CA ALA A 33 1.03 4.04 6.79
C ALA A 33 2.39 4.71 7.00
N VAL A 34 2.45 6.03 6.92
CA VAL A 34 3.67 6.82 7.16
C VAL A 34 4.08 6.71 8.63
N ASP A 35 3.13 6.92 9.54
CA ASP A 35 3.33 6.85 11.00
C ASP A 35 3.85 5.47 11.44
N PHE A 36 3.45 4.41 10.74
CA PHE A 36 3.97 3.07 10.99
C PHE A 36 5.38 2.86 10.43
N ILE A 37 5.65 3.32 9.21
CA ILE A 37 6.92 3.06 8.53
C ILE A 37 8.06 3.89 9.14
N GLU A 38 7.81 5.11 9.57
CA GLU A 38 8.81 6.02 10.15
C GLU A 38 9.62 5.37 11.31
N PRO A 39 9.00 4.87 12.40
CA PRO A 39 9.74 4.24 13.50
C PRO A 39 10.44 2.94 13.09
N VAL A 40 9.93 2.22 12.08
CA VAL A 40 10.58 1.01 11.54
C VAL A 40 11.89 1.39 10.84
N VAL A 41 11.87 2.43 10.02
CA VAL A 41 13.06 2.93 9.33
C VAL A 41 14.07 3.49 10.32
N GLU A 42 13.61 4.28 11.30
CA GLU A 42 14.47 4.79 12.37
C GLU A 42 15.14 3.64 13.15
N SER A 43 14.39 2.60 13.49
CA SER A 43 14.93 1.42 14.19
C SER A 43 15.99 0.69 13.37
N ILE A 44 15.82 0.58 12.05
CA ILE A 44 16.84 0.00 11.16
C ILE A 44 18.07 0.91 11.10
N HIS A 45 17.87 2.23 11.04
CA HIS A 45 18.97 3.20 10.95
C HIS A 45 19.82 3.26 12.22
N GLN A 46 19.22 3.15 13.42
CA GLN A 46 19.95 3.14 14.70
C GLN A 46 20.80 1.88 14.92
N ILE A 47 20.57 0.81 14.16
CA ILE A 47 21.33 -0.44 14.24
C ILE A 47 22.57 -0.43 13.33
N LEU A 48 22.67 0.52 12.38
CA LEU A 48 23.78 0.71 11.44
C LEU A 48 24.76 1.78 11.93
#